data_AF-A0A351PU38-F1
#
_entry.id   AF-A0A351PU38-F1
#
_cell.length_a   1.000
_cell.length_b   1.000
_cell.length_c   1.000
_cell.angle_alpha   90.00
_cell.angle_beta   90.00
_cell.angle_gamma   90.00
#
_symmetry.space_group_name_H-M   'P 1'
#
loop_
_entity.id
_entity.type
_entity.pdbx_description
1 polymer ?
#
loop_
_entity_poly.entity_id
_entity_poly.type
_entity_poly.pdbx_seq_one_letter_code
_entity_poly.pdbx_strand_id
1 'polypeptide(L)' 'MMVDVTHIIGVEEETPVTLIGRDKDAYISVEEIAGLSGTFNYEFVCDLGKRIPRCYYRHGRIIGTRDYF' A
#
# COMPACT_ATOMS: atom_id res chain seq x y z
N MET A 1 -11.50 7.64 0.76
CA MET A 1 -10.70 8.08 1.92
C MET A 1 -10.07 9.41 1.58
N MET A 2 -9.86 10.29 2.55
CA MET A 2 -9.16 11.56 2.41
C MET A 2 -8.08 11.63 3.49
N VAL A 3 -6.96 12.30 3.22
CA VAL A 3 -5.85 12.49 4.16
C VAL A 3 -5.48 13.97 4.16
N ASP A 4 -5.22 14.52 5.34
CA ASP A 4 -4.74 15.89 5.48
C ASP A 4 -3.25 15.99 5.12
N VAL A 5 -2.95 16.79 4.10
CA VAL A 5 -1.60 17.03 3.59
C VAL A 5 -1.15 18.48 3.77
N THR A 6 -1.91 19.30 4.53
CA THR A 6 -1.70 20.75 4.66
C THR A 6 -0.26 21.13 5.04
N HIS A 7 0.43 20.26 5.78
CA HIS A 7 1.79 20.51 6.27
C HIS A 7 2.89 19.83 5.44
N ILE A 8 2.55 19.11 4.37
CA ILE A 8 3.50 18.40 3.51
C ILE A 8 3.78 19.23 2.27
N ILE A 9 5.03 19.68 2.11
CA ILE A 9 5.45 20.48 0.96
C ILE A 9 5.68 19.57 -0.25
N GLY A 10 5.24 20.00 -1.43
CA GLY A 10 5.49 19.31 -2.70
C GLY A 10 4.55 18.14 -2.98
N VAL A 11 3.38 18.10 -2.34
CA VAL A 11 2.32 17.17 -2.71
C VAL A 11 1.60 17.69 -3.95
N GLU A 12 1.55 16.84 -4.97
CA GLU A 12 0.91 17.11 -6.26
C GLU A 12 -0.01 15.95 -6.64
N GLU A 13 -0.80 16.11 -7.71
CA GLU A 13 -1.53 15.00 -8.29
C GLU A 13 -0.58 13.84 -8.63
N GLU A 14 -1.08 12.60 -8.51
CA GLU A 14 -0.30 11.37 -8.72
C GLU A 14 0.87 11.12 -7.74
N THR A 15 1.04 11.96 -6.71
CA THR A 15 2.03 11.70 -5.64
C THR A 15 1.78 10.31 -5.04
N PRO A 16 2.78 9.40 -5.06
CA PRO A 16 2.61 8.06 -4.52
C PRO A 16 2.33 8.08 -3.02
N VAL A 17 1.39 7.25 -2.58
CA VAL A 17 1.07 7.04 -1.16
C VAL A 17 1.27 5.57 -0.82
N THR A 18 2.06 5.31 0.22
CA THR A 18 2.27 3.95 0.75
C THR A 18 1.30 3.68 1.88
N LEU A 19 0.28 2.85 1.64
CA LEU A 19 -0.67 2.43 2.69
C LEU A 19 -0.07 1.34 3.60
N ILE A 20 0.73 0.44 3.02
CA ILE A 20 1.45 -0.63 3.71
C ILE A 20 2.78 -0.81 2.98
N GLY A 21 3.88 -0.90 3.72
CA GLY A 21 5.21 -1.04 3.16
C GLY A 21 6.16 0.05 3.62
N ARG A 22 7.25 0.23 2.88
CA ARG A 22 8.34 1.15 3.21
C ARG A 22 8.38 2.31 2.24
N ASP A 23 8.53 3.52 2.77
CA ASP A 23 8.94 4.69 2.02
C ASP A 23 10.10 5.37 2.77
N LYS A 24 11.28 5.38 2.15
CA LYS A 24 12.55 5.79 2.77
C LYS A 24 12.74 5.08 4.12
N ASP A 25 12.83 5.86 5.21
CA ASP A 25 13.06 5.37 6.57
C ASP A 25 11.76 5.01 7.31
N ALA A 26 10.60 5.40 6.77
CA ALA A 26 9.30 5.09 7.36
C ALA A 26 8.79 3.73 6.87
N TYR A 27 8.20 2.94 7.77
CA TYR A 27 7.65 1.63 7.46
C TYR A 27 6.35 1.39 8.22
N ILE A 28 5.30 1.02 7.48
CA ILE A 28 4.01 0.59 8.02
C ILE A 28 3.89 -0.91 7.76
N SER A 29 3.88 -1.71 8.83
CA SER A 29 3.76 -3.18 8.72
C SER A 29 2.32 -3.63 8.50
N VAL A 30 2.13 -4.84 7.98
CA VAL A 30 0.79 -5.45 7.89
C VAL A 30 0.24 -5.69 9.30
N GLU A 31 1.09 -6.11 10.23
CA GLU A 31 0.75 -6.35 11.63
C GLU A 31 0.21 -5.09 12.33
N GLU A 32 0.83 -3.93 12.08
CA GLU A 32 0.40 -2.65 12.65
C GLU A 32 -1.01 -2.27 12.17
N ILE A 33 -1.24 -2.30 10.85
CA ILE A 33 -2.55 -1.94 10.29
C ILE A 33 -3.62 -2.96 10.67
N ALA A 34 -3.29 -4.26 10.68
CA ALA A 34 -4.22 -5.29 11.15
C ALA A 34 -4.59 -5.08 12.62
N GLY A 35 -3.62 -4.76 13.48
CA GLY A 35 -3.85 -4.45 14.89
C GLY A 35 -4.77 -3.24 15.09
N LEU A 36 -4.57 -2.16 14.32
CA LEU A 36 -5.47 -0.99 14.32
C LEU A 36 -6.89 -1.34 13.84
N SER A 37 -7.01 -2.34 12.96
CA SER A 37 -8.28 -2.82 12.42
C SER A 37 -8.99 -3.82 13.33
N GLY A 38 -8.36 -4.25 14.43
CA GLY A 38 -8.89 -5.30 15.31
C GLY A 38 -8.80 -6.71 14.71
N THR A 39 -7.93 -6.92 13.72
CA THR A 39 -7.74 -8.19 13.01
C THR A 39 -6.29 -8.68 13.15
N PHE A 40 -5.89 -9.63 12.31
CA PHE A 40 -4.53 -10.15 12.23
C PHE A 40 -4.01 -10.11 10.78
N ASN A 41 -2.70 -10.29 10.63
CA ASN A 41 -2.00 -10.05 9.36
C ASN A 41 -2.54 -10.87 8.17
N TYR A 42 -2.86 -12.14 8.38
CA TYR A 42 -3.38 -13.02 7.33
C TYR A 42 -4.77 -12.60 6.84
N GLU A 43 -5.67 -12.22 7.73
CA GLU A 43 -6.99 -11.73 7.36
C GLU A 43 -6.88 -10.45 6.54
N PHE A 44 -6.08 -9.50 7.01
CA PHE A 44 -5.89 -8.22 6.33
C PHE A 44 -5.40 -8.36 4.88
N VAL A 45 -4.38 -9.20 4.63
CA VAL A 45 -3.86 -9.38 3.27
C VAL A 45 -4.84 -10.15 2.36
N CYS A 46 -5.66 -11.03 2.94
CA CYS A 46 -6.69 -11.76 2.19
C CYS A 46 -7.83 -10.85 1.74
N ASP A 47 -8.12 -9.80 2.52
CA ASP A 47 -9.18 -8.83 2.22
C ASP A 47 -8.85 -7.88 1.05
N LEU A 48 -7.59 -7.87 0.58
CA LEU A 48 -7.21 -7.14 -0.62
C LEU A 48 -7.95 -7.72 -1.84
N GLY A 49 -9.06 -7.09 -2.22
CA GLY A 49 -9.95 -7.60 -3.27
C GLY A 49 -9.36 -7.57 -4.68
N LYS A 50 -10.06 -8.23 -5.62
CA LYS A 50 -9.63 -8.38 -7.03
C LYS A 50 -9.44 -7.06 -7.80
N ARG A 51 -10.08 -5.98 -7.36
CA ARG A 51 -9.99 -4.64 -7.98
C ARG A 51 -8.61 -3.98 -7.81
N ILE A 52 -7.76 -4.52 -6.95
CA ILE A 52 -6.41 -4.02 -6.74
C ILE A 52 -5.48 -4.77 -7.69
N PRO A 53 -4.88 -4.13 -8.71
CA PRO A 53 -3.94 -4.81 -9.60
C PRO A 53 -2.69 -5.24 -8.82
N ARG A 54 -2.14 -6.42 -9.16
CA ARG A 54 -0.89 -6.94 -8.56
C ARG A 54 0.25 -6.75 -9.53
N CYS A 55 1.23 -5.92 -9.17
CA CYS A 55 2.48 -5.76 -9.92
C CYS A 55 3.58 -6.62 -9.28
N TYR A 56 4.16 -7.55 -10.03
CA TYR A 56 5.23 -8.43 -9.55
C TYR A 56 6.59 -7.88 -9.95
N TYR A 57 7.51 -7.80 -8.99
CA TYR A 57 8.85 -7.26 -9.20
C TYR A 57 9.92 -8.35 -9.03
N ARG A 58 10.95 -8.31 -9.88
CA ARG A 58 12.17 -9.13 -9.75
C ARG A 58 13.38 -8.27 -10.11
N HIS A 59 14.38 -8.23 -9.23
CA HIS A 59 15.55 -7.35 -9.37
C HIS A 59 15.18 -5.87 -9.61
N GLY A 60 14.18 -5.37 -8.88
CA GLY A 60 13.73 -3.98 -8.99
C GLY A 60 12.96 -3.64 -10.27
N ARG A 61 12.66 -4.62 -11.14
CA ARG A 61 11.90 -4.42 -12.37
C ARG A 61 10.57 -5.15 -12.32
N ILE A 62 9.53 -4.55 -12.89
CA ILE A 62 8.23 -5.20 -13.08
C ILE A 62 8.41 -6.34 -14.08
N ILE A 63 7.99 -7.55 -13.70
CA ILE A 63 8.03 -8.75 -14.55
C ILE A 63 6.64 -9.19 -15.01
N GLY A 64 5.59 -8.60 -14.46
CA GLY A 64 4.22 -8.88 -14.83
C GLY A 64 3.24 -8.14 -13.95
N THR A 65 2.05 -7.94 -14.50
CA THR A 65 0.91 -7.36 -13.77
C THR A 65 -0.27 -8.31 -13.91
N ARG A 66 -1.01 -8.49 -12.82
CA ARG A 66 -2.29 -9.18 -12.81
C ARG A 66 -3.38 -8.20 -12.43
N ASP A 67 -4.10 -7.75 -13.46
CA ASP A 67 -5.38 -7.06 -13.33
C ASP A 67 -6.50 -8.04 -13.65
N TYR A 68 -7.60 -7.96 -12.90
CA TYR A 68 -8.76 -8.84 -13.06
C TYR A 68 -9.92 -8.18 -13.81
N PHE A 69 -9.76 -6.92 -14.22
CA PHE A 69 -10.76 -6.12 -14.92
C PHE A 69 -10.22 -5.54 -16.23
#